data_AF-A0A4Q5QM06-F1
#
_entry.id   AF-A0A4Q5QM06-F1
#
_cell.length_a   1.000
_cell.length_b   1.000
_cell.length_c   1.000
_cell.angle_alpha   90.00
_cell.angle_beta   90.00
_cell.angle_gamma   90.00
#
_symmetry.space_group_name_H-M   'P 1'
#
loop_
_entity.id
_entity.type
_entity.pdbx_description
1 polymer ?
#
loop_
_entity_poly.entity_id
_entity_poly.type
_entity_poly.pdbx_seq_one_letter_code
_entity_poly.pdbx_strand_id
1 'polypeptide(L)'
;MIAVVTSTIKPLVENKHKRSFYTFSERLEQTKNTLNLLGKHGFDSIFLIDNSPSLDQTELKQLLHTFPQVQIYHIQEYQFENKGINELLMLLYISKHLPENQTILKISGRYYPSSHFEKPDFLDFAVKFLQNIGIEGLVAGADHIEIITE
;
A
#
# COMPACT_ATOMS: atom_id res chain seq x y z
N MET A 1 -3.52 -16.14 2.12
CA MET A 1 -3.70 -14.68 1.87
C MET A 1 -2.38 -13.95 2.12
N ILE A 2 -1.97 -13.13 1.15
CA ILE A 2 -0.80 -12.26 1.19
C ILE A 2 -1.23 -10.79 1.38
N ALA A 3 -0.31 -9.93 1.81
CA ALA A 3 -0.53 -8.48 1.83
C ALA A 3 0.33 -7.78 0.75
N VAL A 4 -0.27 -6.84 0.03
CA VAL A 4 0.41 -5.94 -0.91
C VAL A 4 0.29 -4.53 -0.39
N VAL A 5 1.43 -3.95 -0.03
CA VAL A 5 1.57 -2.59 0.47
C VAL A 5 2.07 -1.70 -0.66
N THR A 6 1.30 -0.66 -0.98
CA THR A 6 1.71 0.38 -1.94
C THR A 6 2.14 1.63 -1.19
N SER A 7 3.28 2.21 -1.54
CA SER A 7 3.80 3.40 -0.86
C SER A 7 4.45 4.42 -1.79
N THR A 8 4.50 5.65 -1.28
CA THR A 8 5.36 6.72 -1.78
C THR A 8 5.93 7.41 -0.55
N ILE A 9 7.01 6.85 -0.01
CA ILE A 9 7.63 7.32 1.24
C ILE A 9 8.24 8.72 1.03
N LYS A 10 8.90 8.98 -0.09
CA LYS A 10 9.60 10.22 -0.40
C LYS A 10 9.15 10.82 -1.74
N PRO A 11 8.00 11.52 -1.79
CA PRO A 11 7.46 12.09 -3.03
C PRO A 11 8.31 13.25 -3.57
N LEU A 12 8.20 13.55 -4.88
CA LEU A 12 8.99 14.58 -5.59
C LEU A 12 8.86 16.01 -5.02
N VAL A 13 7.76 16.34 -4.32
CA VAL A 13 7.47 17.73 -3.92
C VAL A 13 6.99 17.76 -2.47
N GLU A 14 7.86 18.22 -1.57
CA GLU A 14 7.50 18.70 -0.24
C GLU A 14 7.04 20.17 -0.38
N ASN A 15 5.72 20.43 -0.41
CA ASN A 15 5.07 21.76 -0.39
C ASN A 15 5.34 22.64 -1.64
N LYS A 16 4.31 23.01 -2.41
CA LYS A 16 3.45 24.17 -2.12
C LYS A 16 1.99 24.05 -2.61
N HIS A 17 1.62 22.94 -3.26
CA HIS A 17 0.27 22.78 -3.85
C HIS A 17 -0.36 21.39 -3.68
N LYS A 18 0.12 20.52 -2.77
CA LYS A 18 -0.37 19.13 -2.66
C LYS A 18 -1.18 18.88 -1.39
N ARG A 19 -2.30 18.15 -1.56
CA ARG A 19 -3.29 17.70 -0.55
C ARG A 19 -2.76 16.76 0.56
N SER A 20 -1.45 16.64 0.78
CA SER A 20 -0.89 15.69 1.74
C SER A 20 0.20 16.32 2.60
N PHE A 21 -0.02 16.36 3.91
CA PHE A 21 0.76 17.13 4.88
C PHE A 21 1.94 16.38 5.52
N TYR A 22 2.12 15.09 5.22
CA TYR A 22 3.15 14.26 5.85
C TYR A 22 4.53 14.42 5.23
N THR A 23 5.51 14.68 6.09
CA THR A 23 6.96 14.66 5.85
C THR A 23 7.46 13.26 5.48
N PHE A 24 8.68 13.17 4.97
CA PHE A 24 9.38 11.91 4.73
C PHE A 24 9.42 11.02 5.98
N SER A 25 9.83 11.57 7.13
CA SER A 25 9.94 10.83 8.39
C SER A 25 8.59 10.26 8.83
N GLU A 26 7.51 11.05 8.76
CA GLU A 26 6.17 10.59 9.12
C GLU A 26 5.68 9.47 8.21
N ARG A 27 5.92 9.58 6.90
CA ARG A 27 5.54 8.53 5.93
C ARG A 27 6.32 7.25 6.16
N LEU A 28 7.61 7.36 6.48
CA LEU A 28 8.44 6.20 6.80
C LEU A 28 7.90 5.50 8.04
N GLU A 29 7.63 6.24 9.12
CA GLU A 29 7.09 5.68 10.36
C GLU A 29 5.69 5.07 10.16
N GLN A 30 4.82 5.72 9.38
CA GLN A 30 3.53 5.14 8.99
C GLN A 30 3.70 3.82 8.23
N THR A 31 4.68 3.75 7.32
CA THR A 31 4.97 2.53 6.54
C THR A 31 5.45 1.41 7.46
N LYS A 32 6.38 1.70 8.36
CA LYS A 32 6.86 0.74 9.36
C LYS A 32 5.71 0.25 10.26
N ASN A 33 4.84 1.15 10.71
CA ASN A 33 3.68 0.79 11.52
C ASN A 33 2.72 -0.13 10.77
N THR A 34 2.50 0.14 9.48
CA THR A 34 1.71 -0.72 8.59
C THR A 34 2.29 -2.13 8.51
N LEU A 35 3.59 -2.25 8.24
CA LEU A 35 4.26 -3.55 8.14
C LEU A 35 4.23 -4.32 9.48
N ASN A 36 4.48 -3.62 10.59
CA ASN A 36 4.45 -4.21 11.93
C ASN A 36 3.07 -4.74 12.29
N LEU A 37 2.01 -3.95 12.05
CA LEU A 37 0.64 -4.36 12.37
C LEU A 37 0.16 -5.48 11.45
N LEU A 38 0.48 -5.45 10.15
CA LEU A 38 0.22 -6.60 9.27
C LEU A 38 0.87 -7.88 9.81
N GLY A 39 2.13 -7.83 10.24
CA GLY A 39 2.79 -8.98 10.86
C GLY A 39 2.06 -9.47 12.12
N LYS A 40 1.64 -8.54 13.00
CA LYS A 40 0.87 -8.89 14.22
C LYS A 40 -0.50 -9.50 13.93
N HIS A 41 -1.13 -9.14 12.81
CA HIS A 41 -2.39 -9.72 12.34
C HIS A 41 -2.17 -10.99 11.47
N GLY A 42 -0.98 -11.60 11.53
CA GLY A 42 -0.71 -12.91 10.94
C GLY A 42 -0.47 -12.89 9.44
N PHE A 43 -0.02 -11.76 8.86
CA PHE A 43 0.47 -11.75 7.48
C PHE A 43 1.95 -12.14 7.43
N ASP A 44 2.22 -13.40 7.12
CA ASP A 44 3.60 -13.93 7.01
C ASP A 44 4.24 -13.63 5.65
N SER A 45 3.46 -13.23 4.65
CA SER A 45 3.90 -12.90 3.30
C SER A 45 3.40 -11.51 2.92
N ILE A 46 4.32 -10.54 3.00
CA ILE A 46 4.06 -9.13 2.75
C ILE A 46 4.96 -8.67 1.62
N PHE A 47 4.35 -8.08 0.60
CA PHE A 47 5.02 -7.44 -0.52
C PHE A 47 4.83 -5.94 -0.38
N LEU A 48 5.92 -5.17 -0.44
CA LEU A 48 5.87 -3.71 -0.48
C LEU A 48 6.40 -3.24 -1.82
N ILE A 49 5.65 -2.40 -2.50
CA ILE A 49 6.12 -1.64 -3.65
C ILE A 49 6.06 -0.15 -3.36
N ASP A 50 7.18 0.52 -3.61
CA ASP A 50 7.31 1.95 -3.43
C ASP A 50 7.74 2.62 -4.75
N ASN A 51 7.16 3.77 -5.04
CA ASN A 51 7.49 4.54 -6.24
C ASN A 51 8.22 5.86 -5.93
N SER A 52 8.88 5.97 -4.77
CA SER A 52 9.57 7.21 -4.38
C SER A 52 10.64 7.58 -5.42
N PRO A 53 10.53 8.75 -6.06
CA PRO A 53 11.41 9.19 -7.15
C PRO A 53 12.87 9.43 -6.73
N SER A 54 13.10 9.73 -5.45
CA SER A 54 14.40 10.12 -4.88
C SER A 54 14.95 9.08 -3.91
N LEU A 55 14.47 7.84 -4.04
CA LEU A 55 15.02 6.66 -3.41
C LEU A 55 15.30 5.64 -4.51
N ASP A 56 16.28 4.77 -4.28
CA ASP A 56 16.44 3.54 -5.05
C ASP A 56 16.07 2.28 -4.24
N GLN A 57 16.12 1.13 -4.91
CA GLN A 57 15.82 -0.18 -4.32
C GLN A 57 16.70 -0.53 -3.11
N THR A 58 17.96 -0.08 -3.08
CA THR A 58 18.93 -0.36 -2.02
C THR A 58 18.65 0.52 -0.81
N GLU A 59 18.45 1.82 -1.03
CA GLU A 59 18.08 2.77 0.01
C GLU A 59 16.76 2.36 0.69
N LEU A 60 15.76 1.95 -0.10
CA LEU A 60 14.48 1.49 0.43
C LEU A 60 14.62 0.24 1.30
N LYS A 61 15.43 -0.74 0.86
CA LYS A 61 15.74 -1.94 1.65
C LYS A 61 16.48 -1.58 2.94
N GLN A 62 17.38 -0.60 2.91
CA GLN A 62 18.08 -0.12 4.11
C GLN A 62 17.12 0.58 5.09
N LEU A 63 16.20 1.41 4.61
CA LEU A 63 15.21 2.10 5.45
C LEU A 63 14.26 1.13 6.16
N LEU A 64 14.00 -0.03 5.56
CA LEU A 64 13.08 -1.05 6.03
C LEU A 64 13.77 -2.35 6.47
N HIS A 65 15.07 -2.32 6.75
CA HIS A 65 15.88 -3.50 7.10
C HIS A 65 15.37 -4.26 8.33
N THR A 66 14.62 -3.60 9.22
CA THR A 66 13.99 -4.20 10.40
C THR A 66 12.82 -5.13 10.07
N PHE A 67 12.44 -5.25 8.79
CA PHE A 67 11.35 -6.10 8.31
C PHE A 67 11.88 -7.14 7.29
N PRO A 68 12.75 -8.08 7.71
CA PRO A 68 13.40 -9.02 6.80
C PRO A 68 12.44 -9.96 6.05
N GLN A 69 11.23 -10.16 6.56
CA GLN A 69 10.18 -10.96 5.94
C GLN A 69 9.43 -10.23 4.81
N VAL A 70 9.61 -8.92 4.66
CA VAL A 70 8.92 -8.11 3.66
C VAL A 70 9.70 -8.13 2.35
N GLN A 71 9.03 -8.51 1.26
CA GLN A 71 9.59 -8.46 -0.09
C GLN A 71 9.43 -7.04 -0.63
N ILE A 72 10.54 -6.32 -0.71
CA ILE A 72 10.56 -4.90 -1.06
C ILE A 72 10.92 -4.72 -2.53
N TYR A 73 10.04 -4.04 -3.26
CA TYR A 73 10.20 -3.63 -4.65
C TYR A 73 10.19 -2.11 -4.75
N HIS A 74 11.00 -1.59 -5.65
CA HIS A 74 10.99 -0.19 -6.03
C HIS A 74 10.72 -0.06 -7.52
N ILE A 75 9.89 0.91 -7.89
CA ILE A 75 9.67 1.28 -9.28
C ILE A 75 10.00 2.76 -9.46
N GLN A 76 10.91 3.04 -10.38
CA GLN A 76 11.21 4.40 -10.78
C GLN A 76 10.27 4.81 -11.91
N GLU A 77 9.09 5.29 -11.56
CA GLU A 77 8.08 5.75 -12.51
C GLU A 77 7.88 7.27 -12.46
N TYR A 78 7.26 7.79 -13.52
CA TYR A 78 6.77 9.17 -13.52
C TYR A 78 5.69 9.33 -12.44
N GLN A 79 5.86 10.32 -11.57
CA GLN A 79 4.91 10.62 -10.51
C GLN A 79 3.73 11.43 -11.08
N PHE A 80 2.63 10.76 -11.36
CA PHE A 80 1.39 11.41 -11.78
C PHE A 80 0.77 12.17 -10.60
N GLU A 81 0.09 13.28 -10.89
CA GLU A 81 -0.72 13.96 -9.87
C GLU A 81 -1.89 13.09 -9.39
N ASN A 82 -2.40 12.24 -10.28
CA ASN A 82 -3.44 11.27 -9.98
C ASN A 82 -2.85 10.07 -9.22
N LYS A 83 -3.17 9.99 -7.93
CA LYS A 83 -2.72 8.90 -7.04
C LYS A 83 -3.19 7.52 -7.50
N GLY A 84 -4.39 7.42 -8.09
CA GLY A 84 -4.92 6.16 -8.58
C GLY A 84 -4.11 5.60 -9.74
N ILE A 85 -3.60 6.46 -10.63
CA ILE A 85 -2.73 6.04 -11.73
C ILE A 85 -1.40 5.49 -11.19
N ASN A 86 -0.75 6.22 -10.28
CA ASN A 86 0.48 5.74 -9.62
C ASN A 86 0.26 4.38 -8.95
N GLU A 87 -0.86 4.23 -8.22
CA GLU A 87 -1.19 2.98 -7.56
C GLU A 87 -1.42 1.83 -8.55
N LEU A 88 -2.17 2.09 -9.63
CA LEU A 88 -2.41 1.09 -10.67
C LEU A 88 -1.10 0.60 -11.31
N LEU A 89 -0.17 1.51 -11.62
CA LEU A 89 1.11 1.14 -12.22
C LEU A 89 1.98 0.31 -11.26
N MET A 90 2.03 0.69 -9.98
CA MET A 90 2.67 -0.12 -8.95
C MET A 90 2.03 -1.52 -8.86
N LEU A 91 0.70 -1.63 -8.87
CA LEU A 91 0.01 -2.91 -8.81
C LEU A 91 0.26 -3.77 -10.05
N LEU A 92 0.29 -3.17 -11.25
CA LEU A 92 0.64 -3.86 -12.50
C LEU A 92 2.08 -4.34 -12.54
N TYR A 93 3.00 -3.58 -11.93
CA TYR A 93 4.39 -4.00 -11.82
C TYR A 93 4.53 -5.18 -10.85
N ILE A 94 3.98 -5.03 -9.63
CA ILE A 94 4.19 -6.02 -8.58
C ILE A 94 3.48 -7.34 -8.88
N SER A 95 2.38 -7.33 -9.66
CA SER A 95 1.62 -8.54 -9.99
C SER A 95 2.47 -9.63 -10.66
N LYS A 96 3.56 -9.26 -11.34
CA LYS A 96 4.51 -10.20 -11.96
C LYS A 96 5.37 -10.96 -10.95
N HIS A 97 5.39 -10.51 -9.70
CA HIS A 97 6.18 -11.07 -8.61
C HIS A 97 5.30 -11.76 -7.55
N LEU A 98 3.98 -11.60 -7.64
CA LEU A 98 3.08 -12.19 -6.66
C LEU A 98 2.90 -13.69 -6.93
N PRO A 99 2.76 -14.50 -5.86
CA PRO A 99 2.40 -15.91 -6.01
C PRO A 99 1.03 -16.06 -6.67
N GLU A 100 0.91 -17.05 -7.55
CA GLU A 100 -0.36 -17.40 -8.18
C GLU A 100 -1.36 -17.94 -7.16
N ASN A 101 -2.66 -17.75 -7.45
CA ASN A 101 -3.77 -18.32 -6.67
C ASN A 101 -3.76 -17.96 -5.17
N GLN A 102 -3.22 -16.80 -4.82
CA GLN A 102 -3.27 -16.26 -3.46
C GLN A 102 -4.22 -15.08 -3.37
N THR A 103 -5.12 -15.11 -2.38
CA THR A 103 -5.93 -13.93 -2.03
C THR A 103 -5.02 -12.79 -1.56
N ILE A 104 -5.29 -11.58 -2.03
CA ILE A 104 -4.49 -10.38 -1.75
C ILE A 104 -5.30 -9.42 -0.88
N LEU A 105 -4.73 -9.00 0.25
CA LEU A 105 -5.10 -7.74 0.90
C LEU A 105 -4.23 -6.63 0.32
N LYS A 106 -4.82 -5.70 -0.43
CA LYS A 106 -4.14 -4.48 -0.83
C LYS A 106 -4.34 -3.40 0.23
N ILE A 107 -3.26 -2.75 0.64
CA ILE A 107 -3.29 -1.63 1.58
C ILE A 107 -2.25 -0.58 1.17
N SER A 108 -2.46 0.68 1.51
CA SER A 108 -1.41 1.70 1.34
C SER A 108 -0.56 1.75 2.61
N GLY A 109 0.75 1.98 2.47
CA GLY A 109 1.70 2.07 3.59
C GLY A 109 1.44 3.21 4.58
N ARG A 110 0.33 3.94 4.44
CA ARG A 110 -0.10 4.96 5.40
C ARG A 110 -1.30 4.54 6.25
N TYR A 111 -1.84 3.37 6.00
CA TYR A 111 -2.96 2.81 6.74
C TYR A 111 -2.58 1.46 7.28
N TYR A 112 -3.14 1.12 8.44
CA TYR A 112 -2.83 -0.12 9.11
C TYR A 112 -4.09 -0.72 9.73
N PRO A 113 -4.13 -2.06 9.88
CA PRO A 113 -5.21 -2.74 10.58
C PRO A 113 -5.46 -2.15 11.98
N SER A 114 -6.73 -1.99 12.35
CA SER A 114 -7.11 -1.67 13.73
C SER A 114 -7.06 -2.92 14.61
N SER A 115 -7.18 -2.75 15.93
CA SER A 115 -7.28 -3.86 16.87
C SER A 115 -8.46 -4.81 16.61
N HIS A 116 -9.49 -4.35 15.89
CA HIS A 116 -10.67 -5.14 15.53
C HIS A 116 -10.55 -5.81 14.16
N PHE A 117 -9.44 -5.60 13.44
CA PHE A 117 -9.24 -6.24 12.15
C PHE A 117 -8.96 -7.72 12.34
N GLU A 118 -9.83 -8.55 11.79
CA GLU A 118 -9.61 -9.99 11.69
C GLU A 118 -9.16 -10.29 10.26
N LYS A 119 -8.00 -10.96 10.13
CA LYS A 119 -7.49 -11.38 8.83
C LYS A 119 -8.52 -12.34 8.21
N PRO A 120 -9.10 -11.99 7.06
CA PRO A 120 -10.12 -12.86 6.46
C PRO A 120 -9.51 -14.18 6.01
N ASP A 121 -10.21 -15.27 6.30
CA ASP A 121 -9.92 -16.60 5.76
C ASP A 121 -10.84 -16.86 4.55
N PHE A 122 -10.43 -16.34 3.39
CA PHE A 122 -11.12 -16.60 2.14
C PHE A 122 -10.46 -17.79 1.43
N LEU A 123 -11.22 -18.88 1.27
CA LEU A 123 -10.82 -20.05 0.49
C LEU A 123 -10.87 -19.81 -1.02
N ASP A 124 -11.69 -18.86 -1.48
CA ASP A 124 -11.95 -18.59 -2.90
C ASP A 124 -11.68 -17.13 -3.30
N PHE A 125 -11.43 -16.92 -4.61
CA PHE A 125 -11.35 -15.63 -5.28
C PHE A 125 -12.69 -14.86 -5.14
N ALA A 126 -12.87 -14.15 -4.04
CA ALA A 126 -13.97 -13.22 -3.86
C ALA A 126 -13.41 -11.80 -3.70
N VAL A 127 -13.65 -10.93 -4.69
CA VAL A 127 -13.45 -9.48 -4.52
C VAL A 127 -14.58 -8.99 -3.64
N LYS A 128 -14.31 -8.81 -2.34
CA LYS A 128 -15.25 -8.19 -1.39
C LYS A 128 -14.66 -6.87 -0.88
N PHE A 129 -15.45 -5.81 -0.96
CA PHE A 129 -15.15 -4.55 -0.27
C PHE A 129 -15.28 -4.79 1.23
N LEU A 130 -14.17 -4.63 1.95
CA LEU A 130 -14.18 -4.72 3.41
C LEU A 130 -14.70 -3.39 3.96
N GLN A 131 -15.97 -3.39 4.37
CA GLN A 131 -16.53 -2.31 5.19
C GLN A 131 -15.81 -2.33 6.55
N ASN A 132 -15.47 -1.15 7.09
CA ASN A 132 -14.83 -0.92 8.40
C ASN A 132 -13.28 -0.94 8.44
N ILE A 133 -12.58 -1.03 7.31
CA ILE A 133 -11.23 -0.48 7.22
C ILE A 133 -11.42 1.01 6.97
N GLY A 134 -10.81 1.91 7.75
CA GLY A 134 -11.00 3.37 7.63
C GLY A 134 -10.47 3.99 6.33
N ILE A 135 -10.97 3.52 5.18
CA ILE A 135 -10.71 4.01 3.82
C ILE A 135 -11.96 3.75 2.98
N GLU A 136 -12.62 4.82 2.58
CA GLU A 136 -13.54 4.88 1.45
C GLU A 136 -12.75 4.61 0.15
N GLY A 137 -13.04 3.50 -0.52
CA GLY A 137 -12.39 3.10 -1.76
C GLY A 137 -13.33 3.30 -2.95
N LEU A 138 -12.88 4.05 -3.96
CA LEU A 138 -13.55 4.15 -5.25
C LEU A 138 -13.28 2.90 -6.10
N VAL A 139 -14.33 2.42 -6.77
CA VAL A 139 -14.25 1.38 -7.80
C VAL A 139 -14.27 2.04 -9.17
N ALA A 140 -13.26 1.80 -10.00
CA ALA A 140 -13.38 2.09 -11.42
C ALA A 140 -14.29 1.02 -12.04
N GLY A 141 -15.45 1.44 -12.57
CA GLY A 141 -16.37 0.56 -13.31
C GLY A 141 -17.82 0.50 -12.81
N ALA A 142 -18.22 1.32 -11.83
CA ALA A 142 -19.63 1.46 -11.47
C ALA A 142 -20.24 2.66 -12.20
N ASP A 143 -21.39 2.46 -12.86
CA ASP A 143 -22.19 3.51 -13.50
C ASP A 143 -22.80 4.52 -12.49
N HIS A 144 -22.45 4.40 -11.22
CA HIS A 144 -22.86 5.31 -10.15
C HIS A 144 -21.69 5.70 -9.25
N ILE A 145 -21.51 7.01 -9.09
CA ILE A 145 -20.63 7.65 -8.11
C ILE A 145 -21.41 7.70 -6.80
N GLU A 146 -20.98 6.93 -5.80
CA GLU A 146 -21.43 7.15 -4.43
C GLU A 146 -20.49 8.15 -3.73
N ILE A 147 -21.08 9.25 -3.29
CA ILE A 147 -20.41 10.28 -2.49
C ILE A 147 -20.36 9.77 -1.06
N ILE A 148 -19.18 9.79 -0.45
CA ILE A 148 -19.04 9.52 0.97
C ILE A 148 -18.48 10.80 1.62
N THR A 149 -19.13 11.22 2.71
CA THR A 149 -19.01 12.55 3.31
C THR A 149 -18.27 12.53 4.64
N GLU A 150 -17.33 13.48 4.76
CA GLU A 150 -16.56 14.05 5.90
C GLU A 150 -15.99 13.12 6.98
#